data_AF-A0A1R4G0B7-F1
#
_entry.id   AF-A0A1R4G0B7-F1
#
_cell.length_a   1.000
_cell.length_b   1.000
_cell.length_c   1.000
_cell.angle_alpha   90.00
_cell.angle_beta   90.00
_cell.angle_gamma   90.00
#
_symmetry.space_group_name_H-M   'P 1'
#
loop_
_entity.id
_entity.type
_entity.pdbx_description
1 polymer ?
#
loop_
_entity_poly.entity_id
_entity_poly.type
_entity_poly.pdbx_seq_one_letter_code
_entity_poly.pdbx_strand_id
1 'polypeptide(L)'
;MPSQSASAPAGRIVGVDVARGLALLGMMATHIMPLTRADESGAVHATWAATIFAGTSSALFAILAGVGLALLTGGSRPHTGTRLKSGRRSVLVRAVLITVIGLGCGALNTNVAVILVHYGALFLIATLFLGLRLRTLWFSAVGWLLLSPVLWYLLLPLATSRISPATVGPSPGLGDLLRPASLTADLFITGYYPVLVWTGFIVLGLAVGRCRLSLPPVALALTVGGALLSWAARALSDHLIGANDQALRTLGAITEANGLPLDAALLSGHGLEGVEGTPGGSPFLPRIAARLWTCCMWPGQRSPCWASASCWPWPYRRYSDWPATPCSGRSPGPAPRH
;
A
#
# COMPACT_ATOMS: atom_id res chain seq x y z
N MET A 1 24.59 -39.26 -32.53
CA MET A 1 24.25 -37.88 -32.11
C MET A 1 24.34 -37.85 -30.59
N PRO A 2 25.23 -37.04 -29.97
CA PRO A 2 25.21 -36.92 -28.53
C PRO A 2 23.95 -36.15 -28.14
N SER A 3 23.11 -36.79 -27.32
CA SER A 3 21.99 -36.18 -26.62
C SER A 3 22.54 -35.03 -25.78
N GLN A 4 22.27 -33.80 -26.21
CA GLN A 4 22.45 -32.63 -25.36
C GLN A 4 21.45 -32.74 -24.22
N SER A 5 21.88 -33.32 -23.10
CA SER A 5 21.22 -33.10 -21.82
C SER A 5 21.33 -31.60 -21.55
N ALA A 6 20.21 -30.88 -21.73
CA ALA A 6 20.10 -29.50 -21.31
C ALA A 6 20.49 -29.44 -19.83
N SER A 7 21.69 -28.94 -19.56
CA SER A 7 22.15 -28.69 -18.20
C SER A 7 21.18 -27.69 -17.59
N ALA A 8 20.34 -28.15 -16.66
CA ALA A 8 19.53 -27.25 -15.85
C ALA A 8 20.49 -26.19 -15.27
N PRO A 9 20.21 -24.89 -15.43
CA PRO A 9 21.16 -23.86 -15.03
C PRO A 9 21.46 -24.03 -13.54
N ALA A 10 22.71 -24.36 -13.24
CA ALA A 10 23.21 -24.58 -11.90
C ALA A 10 22.94 -23.32 -11.06
N GLY A 11 21.95 -23.37 -10.18
CA GLY A 11 21.59 -22.25 -9.29
C GLY A 11 20.10 -21.88 -9.23
N ARG A 12 19.21 -22.55 -9.98
CA ARG A 12 17.76 -22.32 -9.86
C ARG A 12 17.20 -22.90 -8.56
N ILE A 13 16.59 -22.07 -7.72
CA ILE A 13 15.97 -22.49 -6.45
C ILE A 13 14.47 -22.63 -6.67
N VAL A 14 13.99 -23.87 -6.84
CA VAL A 14 12.58 -24.18 -7.14
C VAL A 14 11.62 -23.50 -6.15
N GLY A 15 11.95 -23.51 -4.86
CA GLY A 15 11.10 -22.87 -3.84
C GLY A 15 10.89 -21.36 -4.05
N VAL A 16 11.89 -20.64 -4.56
CA VAL A 16 11.78 -19.20 -4.85
C VAL A 16 10.83 -18.96 -6.03
N ASP A 17 10.86 -19.84 -7.03
CA ASP A 17 9.98 -19.72 -8.19
C ASP A 17 8.54 -20.10 -7.85
N VAL A 18 8.33 -21.13 -7.04
CA VAL A 18 7.00 -21.48 -6.50
C VAL A 18 6.42 -20.33 -5.68
N ALA A 19 7.23 -19.76 -4.78
CA ALA A 19 6.80 -18.60 -3.99
C ALA A 19 6.45 -17.40 -4.89
N ARG A 20 7.18 -17.18 -5.99
CA ARG A 20 6.86 -16.11 -6.95
C ARG A 20 5.55 -16.38 -7.68
N GLY A 21 5.31 -17.62 -8.09
CA GLY A 21 4.04 -18.04 -8.67
C GLY A 21 2.86 -17.80 -7.73
N LEU A 22 3.00 -18.20 -6.46
CA LEU A 22 1.98 -17.98 -5.43
C LEU A 22 1.72 -16.49 -5.18
N ALA A 23 2.77 -15.66 -5.13
CA ALA A 23 2.62 -14.22 -4.98
C ALA A 23 1.85 -13.58 -6.14
N LEU A 24 2.15 -14.00 -7.38
CA LEU A 24 1.44 -13.52 -8.58
C LEU A 24 -0.03 -13.97 -8.58
N LEU A 25 -0.31 -15.23 -8.23
CA LEU A 25 -1.68 -15.73 -8.11
C LEU A 25 -2.46 -14.96 -7.04
N GLY A 26 -1.84 -14.67 -5.90
CA GLY A 26 -2.43 -13.85 -4.84
C GLY A 26 -2.72 -12.41 -5.31
N MET A 27 -1.82 -11.77 -6.05
CA MET A 27 -2.09 -10.45 -6.63
C MET A 27 -3.22 -10.48 -7.67
N MET A 28 -3.31 -11.54 -8.49
CA MET A 28 -4.45 -11.67 -9.42
C MET A 28 -5.76 -11.88 -8.66
N ALA A 29 -5.74 -12.70 -7.62
CA ALA A 29 -6.88 -12.94 -6.74
C ALA A 29 -7.45 -11.64 -6.15
N THR A 30 -6.59 -10.73 -5.65
CA THR A 30 -7.05 -9.45 -5.07
C THR A 30 -7.61 -8.46 -6.09
N HIS A 31 -7.34 -8.65 -7.38
CA HIS A 31 -7.83 -7.76 -8.45
C HIS A 31 -9.05 -8.34 -9.19
N ILE A 32 -9.27 -9.66 -9.13
CA ILE A 32 -10.39 -10.34 -9.80
C ILE A 32 -11.55 -10.56 -8.83
N MET A 33 -11.26 -10.84 -7.56
CA MET A 33 -12.29 -11.17 -6.57
C MET A 33 -12.70 -9.95 -5.73
N PRO A 34 -13.99 -9.86 -5.33
CA PRO A 34 -14.42 -8.84 -4.40
C PRO A 34 -13.74 -9.03 -3.04
N LEU A 35 -13.22 -7.94 -2.48
CA LEU A 35 -12.53 -7.95 -1.18
C LEU A 35 -13.50 -7.83 0.00
N THR A 36 -14.71 -7.38 -0.27
CA THR A 36 -15.79 -7.20 0.72
C THR A 36 -17.09 -7.80 0.21
N ARG A 37 -17.94 -8.29 1.12
CA ARG A 37 -19.26 -8.84 0.82
C ARG A 37 -20.27 -8.37 1.86
N ALA A 38 -21.37 -7.78 1.41
CA ALA A 38 -22.52 -7.49 2.28
C ALA A 38 -23.32 -8.77 2.56
N ASP A 39 -23.74 -8.96 3.81
CA ASP A 39 -24.72 -9.97 4.21
C ASP A 39 -26.17 -9.48 4.03
N GLU A 40 -27.14 -10.36 4.33
CA GLU A 40 -28.57 -10.07 4.21
C GLU A 40 -29.07 -8.97 5.17
N SER A 41 -28.31 -8.71 6.24
CA SER A 41 -28.54 -7.61 7.18
C SER A 41 -27.88 -6.29 6.76
N GLY A 42 -27.16 -6.27 5.63
CA GLY A 42 -26.43 -5.11 5.11
C GLY A 42 -25.05 -4.89 5.76
N ALA A 43 -24.57 -5.78 6.63
CA ALA A 43 -23.24 -5.69 7.23
C ALA A 43 -22.18 -6.24 6.26
N VAL A 44 -21.03 -5.57 6.14
CA VAL A 44 -20.03 -5.86 5.10
C VAL A 44 -18.81 -6.60 5.62
N HIS A 45 -18.69 -7.88 5.33
CA HIS A 45 -17.58 -8.70 5.81
C HIS A 45 -16.42 -8.75 4.82
N ALA A 46 -15.19 -8.86 5.33
CA ALA A 46 -14.04 -9.16 4.48
C ALA A 46 -14.18 -10.56 3.87
N THR A 47 -13.95 -10.69 2.57
CA THR A 47 -13.97 -11.99 1.91
C THR A 47 -12.73 -12.81 2.28
N TRP A 48 -12.77 -14.12 2.04
CA TRP A 48 -11.60 -14.99 2.21
C TRP A 48 -10.40 -14.53 1.36
N ALA A 49 -10.67 -13.90 0.20
CA ALA A 49 -9.63 -13.35 -0.66
C ALA A 49 -8.94 -12.15 0.01
N ALA A 50 -9.71 -11.26 0.65
CA ALA A 50 -9.15 -10.15 1.40
C ALA A 50 -8.34 -10.63 2.61
N THR A 51 -8.87 -11.56 3.40
CA THR A 51 -8.20 -12.01 4.64
C THR A 51 -6.88 -12.74 4.39
N ILE A 52 -6.77 -13.47 3.27
CA ILE A 52 -5.58 -14.26 2.95
C ILE A 52 -4.58 -13.47 2.09
N PHE A 53 -5.06 -12.72 1.09
CA PHE A 53 -4.20 -12.18 0.04
C PHE A 53 -4.00 -10.66 0.07
N ALA A 54 -4.89 -9.89 0.70
CA ALA A 54 -4.79 -8.44 0.70
C ALA A 54 -3.50 -7.99 1.41
N GLY A 55 -2.68 -7.22 0.70
CA GLY A 55 -1.39 -6.71 1.18
C GLY A 55 -0.27 -7.76 1.29
N THR A 56 -0.56 -8.97 1.75
CA THR A 56 0.42 -10.06 1.95
C THR A 56 1.03 -10.55 0.64
N SER A 57 0.21 -10.72 -0.41
CA SER A 57 0.67 -11.18 -1.73
C SER A 57 1.64 -10.19 -2.37
N SER A 58 1.33 -8.90 -2.27
CA SER A 58 2.15 -7.81 -2.79
C SER A 58 3.45 -7.67 -1.98
N ALA A 59 3.39 -7.77 -0.64
CA ALA A 59 4.58 -7.77 0.20
C ALA A 59 5.50 -8.96 -0.10
N LEU A 60 4.94 -10.16 -0.27
CA LEU A 60 5.69 -11.36 -0.68
C LEU A 60 6.35 -11.15 -2.05
N PHE A 61 5.61 -10.59 -3.01
CA PHE A 61 6.15 -10.25 -4.33
C PHE A 61 7.36 -9.30 -4.24
N ALA A 62 7.26 -8.23 -3.44
CA ALA A 62 8.35 -7.28 -3.22
C ALA A 62 9.57 -7.92 -2.54
N ILE A 63 9.37 -8.77 -1.54
CA ILE A 63 10.47 -9.51 -0.90
C ILE A 63 11.15 -10.44 -1.92
N LEU A 64 10.37 -11.21 -2.70
CA LEU A 64 10.91 -12.12 -3.71
C LEU A 64 11.61 -11.41 -4.87
N ALA A 65 11.21 -10.18 -5.15
CA ALA A 65 11.93 -9.30 -6.06
C ALA A 65 13.34 -8.98 -5.56
N GLY A 66 13.45 -8.59 -4.27
CA GLY A 66 14.73 -8.40 -3.59
C GLY A 66 15.58 -9.67 -3.59
N VAL A 67 14.98 -10.84 -3.32
CA VAL A 67 15.66 -12.15 -3.39
C VAL A 67 16.21 -12.38 -4.80
N GLY A 68 15.40 -12.11 -5.84
CA GLY A 68 15.82 -12.20 -7.24
C GLY A 68 17.03 -11.31 -7.55
N LEU A 69 17.02 -10.06 -7.08
CA LEU A 69 18.14 -9.12 -7.24
C LEU A 69 19.41 -9.60 -6.53
N ALA A 70 19.28 -10.16 -5.33
CA ALA A 70 20.42 -10.73 -4.60
C ALA A 70 21.02 -11.93 -5.34
N LEU A 71 20.19 -12.86 -5.84
CA LEU A 71 20.65 -14.01 -6.62
C LEU A 71 21.33 -13.58 -7.93
N LEU A 72 20.75 -12.62 -8.66
CA LEU A 72 21.34 -12.02 -9.87
C LEU A 72 22.70 -11.36 -9.62
N THR A 73 22.95 -10.90 -8.39
CA THR A 73 24.20 -10.20 -8.01
C THR A 73 25.11 -11.05 -7.13
N GLY A 74 25.07 -12.38 -7.29
CA GLY A 74 26.00 -13.33 -6.68
C GLY A 74 25.47 -14.11 -5.47
N GLY A 75 24.20 -13.92 -5.10
CA GLY A 75 23.57 -14.62 -3.98
C GLY A 75 24.40 -14.49 -2.71
N SER A 76 24.76 -15.61 -2.09
CA SER A 76 25.55 -15.66 -0.85
C SER A 76 27.02 -15.23 -0.97
N ARG A 77 27.53 -15.04 -2.19
CA ARG A 77 28.85 -14.46 -2.45
C ARG A 77 28.67 -13.21 -3.32
N PRO A 78 28.34 -12.05 -2.71
CA PRO A 78 28.06 -10.82 -3.45
C PRO A 78 29.17 -10.47 -4.42
N HIS A 79 28.80 -10.06 -5.63
CA HIS A 79 29.76 -9.51 -6.58
C HIS A 79 30.46 -8.28 -5.99
N THR A 80 31.77 -8.15 -6.27
CA THR A 80 32.60 -7.01 -5.88
C THR A 80 33.23 -6.37 -7.11
N GLY A 81 33.77 -5.15 -6.96
CA GLY A 81 34.51 -4.45 -8.03
C GLY A 81 33.71 -4.27 -9.31
N THR A 82 34.28 -4.67 -10.45
CA THR A 82 33.68 -4.53 -11.80
C THR A 82 32.39 -5.35 -11.95
N ARG A 83 32.32 -6.54 -11.36
CA ARG A 83 31.11 -7.37 -11.41
C ARG A 83 29.93 -6.73 -10.67
N LEU A 84 30.19 -6.03 -9.56
CA LEU A 84 29.15 -5.27 -8.86
C LEU A 84 28.65 -4.09 -9.70
N LYS A 85 29.57 -3.37 -10.37
CA LYS A 85 29.20 -2.26 -11.28
C LYS A 85 28.32 -2.74 -12.43
N SER A 86 28.68 -3.87 -13.04
CA SER A 86 27.88 -4.50 -14.10
C SER A 86 26.50 -4.93 -13.57
N GLY A 87 26.44 -5.57 -12.40
CA GLY A 87 25.18 -5.93 -11.74
C GLY A 87 24.29 -4.71 -11.46
N ARG A 88 24.85 -3.64 -10.90
CA ARG A 88 24.14 -2.37 -10.69
C ARG A 88 23.60 -1.79 -12.00
N ARG A 89 24.41 -1.77 -13.06
CA ARG A 89 23.98 -1.28 -14.38
C ARG A 89 22.83 -2.11 -14.96
N SER A 90 22.89 -3.43 -14.85
CA SER A 90 21.81 -4.32 -15.29
C SER A 90 20.51 -4.03 -14.54
N VAL A 91 20.58 -3.84 -13.21
CA VAL A 91 19.40 -3.49 -12.40
C VAL A 91 18.88 -2.09 -12.72
N LEU A 92 19.76 -1.11 -12.96
CA LEU A 92 19.37 0.24 -13.39
C LEU A 92 18.63 0.22 -14.72
N VAL A 93 19.15 -0.50 -15.72
CA VAL A 93 18.49 -0.65 -17.03
C VAL A 93 17.10 -1.28 -16.85
N ARG A 94 17.00 -2.34 -16.03
CA ARG A 94 15.72 -2.99 -15.74
C ARG A 94 14.75 -2.05 -15.03
N ALA A 95 15.22 -1.27 -14.06
CA ALA A 95 14.42 -0.27 -13.36
C ALA A 95 13.83 0.75 -14.34
N VAL A 96 14.69 1.33 -15.22
CA VAL A 96 14.27 2.30 -16.24
C VAL A 96 13.26 1.70 -17.21
N LEU A 97 13.51 0.49 -17.73
CA LEU A 97 12.58 -0.18 -18.65
C LEU A 97 11.22 -0.41 -18.00
N ILE A 98 11.20 -0.90 -16.75
CA ILE A 98 9.94 -1.14 -16.03
C ILE A 98 9.21 0.18 -15.77
N THR A 99 9.91 1.25 -15.37
CA THR A 99 9.30 2.57 -15.18
C THR A 99 8.71 3.11 -16.48
N VAL A 100 9.44 3.03 -17.59
CA VAL A 100 8.95 3.49 -18.91
C VAL A 100 7.71 2.71 -19.35
N ILE A 101 7.73 1.38 -19.20
CA ILE A 101 6.55 0.54 -19.49
C ILE A 101 5.39 0.92 -18.56
N GLY A 102 5.65 1.12 -17.27
CA GLY A 102 4.65 1.52 -16.29
C GLY A 102 3.99 2.86 -16.63
N LEU A 103 4.79 3.88 -16.98
CA LEU A 103 4.29 5.19 -17.40
C LEU A 103 3.49 5.10 -18.71
N GLY A 104 3.91 4.24 -19.64
CA GLY A 104 3.17 3.95 -20.87
C GLY A 104 1.82 3.28 -20.59
N CYS A 105 1.78 2.31 -19.66
CA CYS A 105 0.54 1.69 -19.22
C CYS A 105 -0.39 2.68 -18.47
N GLY A 106 0.17 3.63 -17.72
CA GLY A 106 -0.61 4.69 -17.07
C GLY A 106 -1.43 5.53 -18.05
N ALA A 107 -1.00 5.64 -19.31
CA ALA A 107 -1.76 6.33 -20.36
C ALA A 107 -3.03 5.58 -20.80
N LEU A 108 -3.15 4.27 -20.50
CA LEU A 108 -4.29 3.44 -20.88
C LEU A 108 -5.48 3.58 -19.91
N ASN A 109 -5.35 4.39 -18.85
CA ASN A 109 -6.39 4.75 -17.87
C ASN A 109 -7.23 3.55 -17.38
N THR A 110 -6.57 2.40 -17.20
CA THR A 110 -7.19 1.19 -16.65
C THR A 110 -7.38 1.33 -15.15
N ASN A 111 -8.51 0.85 -14.62
CA ASN A 111 -8.86 0.83 -13.18
C ASN A 111 -7.91 -0.02 -12.29
N VAL A 112 -6.79 -0.49 -12.85
CA VAL A 112 -5.77 -1.28 -12.15
C VAL A 112 -4.62 -0.35 -11.80
N ALA A 113 -4.30 -0.23 -10.51
CA ALA A 113 -3.14 0.52 -10.04
C ALA A 113 -1.87 -0.06 -10.65
N VAL A 114 -1.21 0.71 -11.52
CA VAL A 114 -0.01 0.27 -12.22
C VAL A 114 1.19 0.33 -11.26
N ILE A 115 1.40 -0.76 -10.52
CA ILE A 115 2.51 -0.92 -9.57
C ILE A 115 3.91 -0.80 -10.22
N LEU A 116 4.01 -0.89 -11.55
CA LEU A 116 5.28 -0.92 -12.28
C LEU A 116 6.14 0.32 -12.02
N VAL A 117 5.56 1.53 -11.95
CA VAL A 117 6.32 2.76 -11.73
C VAL A 117 6.98 2.75 -10.34
N HIS A 118 6.21 2.38 -9.31
CA HIS A 118 6.68 2.17 -7.94
C HIS A 118 7.76 1.08 -7.87
N TYR A 119 7.57 -0.01 -8.61
CA TYR A 119 8.51 -1.12 -8.65
C TYR A 119 9.85 -0.76 -9.33
N GLY A 120 9.81 0.05 -10.40
CA GLY A 120 11.00 0.61 -11.02
C GLY A 120 11.78 1.51 -10.06
N ALA A 121 11.08 2.35 -9.29
CA ALA A 121 11.71 3.18 -8.26
C ALA A 121 12.33 2.36 -7.12
N LEU A 122 11.65 1.31 -6.67
CA LEU A 122 12.20 0.36 -5.71
C LEU A 122 13.47 -0.32 -6.23
N PHE A 123 13.50 -0.70 -7.50
CA PHE A 123 14.69 -1.30 -8.12
C PHE A 123 15.85 -0.31 -8.21
N LEU A 124 15.55 0.95 -8.53
CA LEU A 124 16.53 2.03 -8.53
C LEU A 124 17.16 2.19 -7.13
N ILE A 125 16.34 2.27 -6.08
CA ILE A 125 16.82 2.37 -4.70
C ILE A 125 17.61 1.13 -4.29
N ALA A 126 17.14 -0.06 -4.67
CA ALA A 126 17.82 -1.33 -4.36
C ALA A 126 19.28 -1.34 -4.84
N THR A 127 19.62 -0.62 -5.91
CA THR A 127 21.01 -0.55 -6.42
C THR A 127 22.01 0.01 -5.41
N LEU A 128 21.56 0.90 -4.50
CA LEU A 128 22.35 1.46 -3.42
C LEU A 128 22.75 0.36 -2.42
N PHE A 129 21.83 -0.58 -2.15
CA PHE A 129 21.99 -1.65 -1.16
C PHE A 129 22.74 -2.88 -1.71
N LEU A 130 22.87 -3.06 -3.03
CA LEU A 130 23.41 -4.28 -3.64
C LEU A 130 24.82 -4.68 -3.16
N GLY A 131 25.65 -3.69 -2.81
CA GLY A 131 27.04 -3.90 -2.37
C GLY A 131 27.23 -4.05 -0.86
N LEU A 132 26.15 -3.97 -0.08
CA LEU A 132 26.24 -4.01 1.38
C LEU A 132 26.47 -5.43 1.90
N ARG A 133 27.12 -5.53 3.07
CA ARG A 133 27.33 -6.80 3.77
C ARG A 133 25.99 -7.32 4.32
N LEU A 134 25.88 -8.64 4.47
CA LEU A 134 24.66 -9.30 4.95
C LEU A 134 24.15 -8.71 6.29
N ARG A 135 25.05 -8.47 7.25
CA ARG A 135 24.68 -7.87 8.54
C ARG A 135 24.07 -6.48 8.37
N THR A 136 24.70 -5.64 7.55
CA THR A 136 24.19 -4.29 7.25
C THR A 136 22.84 -4.36 6.56
N LEU A 137 22.63 -5.29 5.61
CA LEU A 137 21.32 -5.47 4.98
C LEU A 137 20.23 -5.84 5.97
N TRP A 138 20.51 -6.73 6.93
CA TRP A 138 19.54 -7.08 7.98
C TRP A 138 19.21 -5.90 8.89
N PHE A 139 20.22 -5.15 9.36
CA PHE A 139 19.98 -3.95 10.17
C PHE A 139 19.24 -2.86 9.39
N SER A 140 19.60 -2.65 8.12
CA SER A 140 18.88 -1.72 7.25
C SER A 140 17.44 -2.17 7.03
N ALA A 141 17.18 -3.45 6.76
CA ALA A 141 15.84 -3.97 6.56
C ALA A 141 14.96 -3.81 7.80
N VAL A 142 15.46 -4.25 8.97
CA VAL A 142 14.74 -4.17 10.24
C VAL A 142 14.53 -2.72 10.65
N GLY A 143 15.58 -1.90 10.61
CA GLY A 143 15.49 -0.48 10.93
C GLY A 143 14.48 0.23 10.03
N TRP A 144 14.48 -0.07 8.73
CA TRP A 144 13.55 0.53 7.80
C TRP A 144 12.10 0.07 8.00
N LEU A 145 11.87 -1.22 8.26
CA LEU A 145 10.52 -1.74 8.54
C LEU A 145 9.92 -1.16 9.83
N LEU A 146 10.75 -0.82 10.82
CA LEU A 146 10.29 -0.20 12.06
C LEU A 146 10.13 1.32 11.93
N LEU A 147 11.05 1.99 11.24
CA LEU A 147 11.07 3.47 11.15
C LEU A 147 10.18 4.02 10.04
N SER A 148 10.03 3.30 8.92
CA SER A 148 9.30 3.83 7.76
C SER A 148 7.81 4.11 8.02
N PRO A 149 7.04 3.31 8.80
CA PRO A 149 5.65 3.65 9.11
C PRO A 149 5.54 4.91 9.98
N VAL A 150 6.47 5.09 10.93
CA VAL A 150 6.53 6.29 11.78
C VAL A 150 6.88 7.51 10.94
N LEU A 151 7.89 7.38 10.06
CA LEU A 151 8.31 8.45 9.18
C LEU A 151 7.22 8.82 8.17
N TRP A 152 6.54 7.82 7.61
CA TRP A 152 5.37 8.01 6.77
C TRP A 152 4.29 8.83 7.48
N TYR A 153 3.90 8.41 8.68
CA TYR A 153 2.89 9.08 9.49
C TYR A 153 3.24 10.56 9.77
N LEU A 154 4.51 10.85 10.01
CA LEU A 154 4.98 12.22 10.26
C LEU A 154 5.09 13.07 8.98
N LEU A 155 5.43 12.46 7.84
CA LEU A 155 5.63 13.16 6.57
C LEU A 155 4.33 13.39 5.80
N LEU A 156 3.34 12.53 5.97
CA LEU A 156 2.08 12.58 5.24
C LEU A 156 1.34 13.92 5.39
N PRO A 157 1.22 14.56 6.57
CA PRO A 157 0.61 15.88 6.71
C PRO A 157 1.41 16.99 6.01
N LEU A 158 2.74 16.87 6.00
CA LEU A 158 3.63 17.83 5.34
C LEU A 158 3.54 17.74 3.82
N ALA A 159 3.43 16.52 3.28
CA ALA A 159 3.26 16.30 1.85
C ALA A 159 1.89 16.80 1.38
N THR A 160 0.82 16.41 2.07
CA THR A 160 -0.56 16.77 1.71
C THR A 160 -0.88 18.26 1.89
N SER A 161 -0.20 18.97 2.81
CA SER A 161 -0.37 20.42 2.98
C SER A 161 0.30 21.26 1.89
N ARG A 162 1.31 20.70 1.19
CA ARG A 162 2.07 21.41 0.15
C ARG A 162 1.69 20.98 -1.27
N ILE A 163 1.24 19.74 -1.44
CA ILE A 163 0.98 19.12 -2.74
C ILE A 163 -0.36 18.39 -2.62
N SER A 164 -1.32 18.72 -3.48
CA SER A 164 -2.62 18.06 -3.49
C SER A 164 -2.49 16.66 -4.13
N PRO A 165 -2.75 15.56 -3.39
CA PRO A 165 -2.59 14.19 -3.91
C PRO A 165 -3.49 13.91 -5.11
N ALA A 166 -4.64 14.59 -5.21
CA ALA A 166 -5.61 14.45 -6.30
C ALA A 166 -5.07 14.85 -7.70
N THR A 167 -3.82 15.32 -7.81
CA THR A 167 -3.22 15.72 -9.09
C THR A 167 -2.59 14.57 -9.87
N VAL A 168 -2.18 13.49 -9.21
CA VAL A 168 -1.63 12.27 -9.81
C VAL A 168 -2.67 11.18 -9.56
N GLY A 169 -3.27 10.62 -10.62
CA GLY A 169 -4.27 9.57 -10.46
C GLY A 169 -3.67 8.28 -9.86
N PRO A 170 -4.47 7.22 -9.66
CA PRO A 170 -4.00 5.95 -9.06
C PRO A 170 -2.88 5.25 -9.87
N SER A 171 -2.65 5.68 -11.10
CA SER A 171 -1.61 5.17 -12.00
C SER A 171 -0.84 6.33 -12.63
N PRO A 172 0.42 6.57 -12.23
CA PRO A 172 1.25 7.61 -12.81
C PRO A 172 1.45 7.42 -14.31
N GLY A 173 1.21 8.46 -15.10
CA GLY A 173 1.31 8.45 -16.56
C GLY A 173 2.40 9.38 -17.10
N LEU A 174 2.61 9.35 -18.42
CA LEU A 174 3.59 10.22 -19.10
C LEU A 174 3.33 11.73 -18.86
N GLY A 175 2.07 12.14 -18.72
CA GLY A 175 1.70 13.53 -18.42
C GLY A 175 2.17 14.02 -17.05
N ASP A 176 2.41 13.11 -16.10
CA ASP A 176 2.84 13.47 -14.74
C ASP A 176 4.33 13.82 -14.68
N LEU A 177 5.11 13.50 -15.72
CA LEU A 177 6.50 13.96 -15.86
C LEU A 177 6.60 15.48 -15.95
N LEU A 178 5.54 16.16 -16.39
CA LEU A 178 5.46 17.63 -16.40
C LEU A 178 5.29 18.22 -15.00
N ARG A 179 4.98 17.39 -13.99
CA ARG A 179 4.76 17.78 -12.59
C ARG A 179 5.64 16.93 -11.67
N PRO A 180 6.97 17.06 -11.76
CA PRO A 180 7.91 16.16 -11.09
C PRO A 180 7.78 16.17 -9.56
N ALA A 181 7.39 17.30 -8.96
CA ALA A 181 7.17 17.42 -7.52
C ALA A 181 5.98 16.55 -7.06
N SER A 182 4.83 16.65 -7.75
CA SER A 182 3.64 15.84 -7.46
C SER A 182 3.90 14.36 -7.69
N LEU A 183 4.54 14.01 -8.82
CA LEU A 183 4.90 12.63 -9.13
C LEU A 183 5.83 12.02 -8.06
N THR A 184 6.82 12.78 -7.58
CA THR A 184 7.74 12.30 -6.55
C THR A 184 7.04 12.16 -5.20
N ALA A 185 6.18 13.11 -4.83
CA ALA A 185 5.40 13.03 -3.59
C ALA A 185 4.42 11.85 -3.61
N ASP A 186 3.78 11.57 -4.74
CA ASP A 186 2.94 10.39 -4.97
C ASP A 186 3.77 9.11 -4.78
N LEU A 187 4.82 8.95 -5.58
CA LEU A 187 5.65 7.75 -5.60
C LEU A 187 6.26 7.39 -4.23
N PHE A 188 6.63 8.38 -3.43
CA PHE A 188 7.32 8.16 -2.16
C PHE A 188 6.44 8.29 -0.91
N ILE A 189 5.44 9.19 -0.89
CA ILE A 189 4.76 9.67 0.32
C ILE A 189 3.22 9.64 0.25
N THR A 190 2.58 9.63 -0.91
CA THR A 190 1.10 9.78 -0.97
C THR A 190 0.39 8.73 -1.82
N GLY A 191 1.12 7.98 -2.63
CA GLY A 191 0.56 6.92 -3.47
C GLY A 191 0.30 5.62 -2.72
N TYR A 192 -0.44 4.71 -3.36
CA TYR A 192 -0.86 3.41 -2.82
C TYR A 192 0.29 2.50 -2.35
N TYR A 193 1.44 2.57 -3.03
CA TYR A 193 2.58 1.70 -2.75
C TYR A 193 3.84 2.51 -2.44
N PRO A 194 3.84 3.24 -1.33
CA PRO A 194 4.85 4.25 -1.13
C PRO A 194 6.24 3.68 -1.04
N VAL A 195 7.10 4.15 -1.94
CA VAL A 195 8.48 3.68 -2.04
C VAL A 195 9.21 3.82 -0.71
N LEU A 196 8.87 4.82 0.10
CA LEU A 196 9.38 4.98 1.46
C LEU A 196 9.09 3.75 2.32
N VAL A 197 7.88 3.23 2.38
CA VAL A 197 7.58 2.05 3.22
C VAL A 197 8.09 0.76 2.54
N TRP A 198 7.87 0.66 1.23
CA TRP A 198 8.11 -0.56 0.46
C TRP A 198 9.59 -0.88 0.25
N THR A 199 10.48 0.10 0.40
CA THR A 199 11.94 -0.14 0.37
C THR A 199 12.36 -1.16 1.42
N GLY A 200 11.70 -1.21 2.59
CA GLY A 200 12.00 -2.18 3.64
C GLY A 200 11.84 -3.62 3.18
N PHE A 201 10.78 -3.92 2.41
CA PHE A 201 10.52 -5.26 1.88
C PHE A 201 11.56 -5.70 0.85
N ILE A 202 11.98 -4.78 -0.04
CA ILE A 202 13.01 -5.07 -1.05
C ILE A 202 14.38 -5.30 -0.40
N VAL A 203 14.74 -4.50 0.60
CA VAL A 203 16.01 -4.66 1.35
C VAL A 203 15.98 -5.94 2.19
N LEU A 204 14.85 -6.28 2.80
CA LEU A 204 14.64 -7.58 3.46
C LEU A 204 14.83 -8.74 2.48
N GLY A 205 14.23 -8.64 1.29
CA GLY A 205 14.41 -9.61 0.21
C GLY A 205 15.87 -9.76 -0.21
N LEU A 206 16.61 -8.66 -0.33
CA LEU A 206 18.04 -8.69 -0.59
C LEU A 206 18.78 -9.47 0.51
N ALA A 207 18.55 -9.14 1.79
CA ALA A 207 19.12 -9.86 2.93
C ALA A 207 18.84 -11.37 2.88
N VAL A 208 17.58 -11.76 2.64
CA VAL A 208 17.18 -13.17 2.51
C VAL A 208 17.87 -13.86 1.33
N GLY A 209 17.94 -13.22 0.15
CA GLY A 209 18.59 -13.78 -1.02
C GLY A 209 20.12 -13.87 -0.93
N ARG A 210 20.73 -13.17 0.04
CA ARG A 210 22.14 -13.34 0.41
C ARG A 210 22.37 -14.53 1.33
N CYS A 211 21.33 -15.07 1.98
CA CYS A 211 21.44 -16.32 2.72
C CYS A 211 21.64 -17.51 1.75
N ARG A 212 22.22 -18.61 2.23
CA ARG A 212 22.41 -19.83 1.41
C ARG A 212 21.11 -20.61 1.33
N LEU A 213 20.15 -20.12 0.55
CA LEU A 213 18.80 -20.68 0.40
C LEU A 213 18.78 -22.13 -0.14
N SER A 214 19.86 -22.60 -0.76
CA SER A 214 20.03 -24.00 -1.16
C SER A 214 20.27 -24.96 0.01
N LEU A 215 20.58 -24.43 1.21
CA LEU A 215 20.81 -25.25 2.40
C LEU A 215 19.47 -25.44 3.15
N PRO A 216 19.02 -26.69 3.36
CA PRO A 216 17.83 -26.99 4.14
C PRO A 216 17.74 -26.29 5.51
N PRO A 217 18.81 -26.21 6.33
CA PRO A 217 18.70 -25.54 7.63
C PRO A 217 18.42 -24.03 7.51
N VAL A 218 18.92 -23.38 6.45
CA VAL A 218 18.64 -21.95 6.21
C VAL A 218 17.19 -21.75 5.79
N ALA A 219 16.69 -22.59 4.88
CA ALA A 219 15.30 -22.57 4.47
C ALA A 219 14.36 -22.84 5.65
N LEU A 220 14.66 -23.85 6.46
CA LEU A 220 13.89 -24.18 7.67
C LEU A 220 13.90 -23.03 8.69
N ALA A 221 15.06 -22.44 8.95
CA ALA A 221 15.17 -21.31 9.87
C ALA A 221 14.37 -20.08 9.40
N LEU A 222 14.36 -19.80 8.09
CA LEU A 222 13.54 -18.73 7.52
C LEU A 222 12.06 -19.03 7.61
N THR A 223 11.65 -20.27 7.34
CA THR A 223 10.24 -20.69 7.44
C THR A 223 9.74 -20.62 8.88
N VAL A 224 10.46 -21.24 9.83
CA VAL A 224 10.09 -21.25 11.24
C VAL A 224 10.16 -19.85 11.84
N GLY A 225 11.24 -19.12 11.56
CA GLY A 225 11.42 -17.74 12.04
C GLY A 225 10.34 -16.80 11.49
N GLY A 226 10.00 -16.93 10.21
CA GLY A 226 8.91 -16.17 9.58
C GLY A 226 7.54 -16.51 10.15
N ALA A 227 7.25 -17.80 10.39
CA ALA A 227 5.99 -18.24 10.99
C ALA A 227 5.84 -17.73 12.44
N LEU A 228 6.89 -17.84 13.25
CA LEU A 228 6.92 -17.30 14.61
C LEU A 228 6.77 -15.79 14.63
N LEU A 229 7.45 -15.07 13.72
CA LEU A 229 7.34 -13.63 13.61
C LEU A 229 5.92 -13.21 13.19
N SER A 230 5.31 -13.90 12.23
CA SER A 230 3.93 -13.64 11.80
C SER A 230 2.94 -13.87 12.93
N TRP A 231 3.10 -14.96 13.69
CA TRP A 231 2.26 -15.25 14.85
C TRP A 231 2.43 -14.20 15.94
N ALA A 232 3.67 -13.87 16.31
CA ALA A 232 3.98 -12.87 17.32
C ALA A 232 3.48 -11.47 16.92
N ALA A 233 3.64 -11.08 15.65
CA ALA A 233 3.14 -9.81 15.14
C ALA A 233 1.61 -9.73 15.20
N ARG A 234 0.90 -10.83 14.86
CA ARG A 234 -0.56 -10.90 14.98
C ARG A 234 -0.99 -10.81 16.45
N ALA A 235 -0.41 -11.64 17.32
CA ALA A 235 -0.73 -11.64 18.75
C ALA A 235 -0.46 -10.28 19.40
N LEU A 236 0.65 -9.61 19.03
CA LEU A 236 0.95 -8.27 19.50
C LEU A 236 -0.05 -7.23 18.97
N SER A 237 -0.41 -7.31 17.69
CA SER A 237 -1.43 -6.45 17.08
C SER A 237 -2.77 -6.59 17.83
N ASP A 238 -3.23 -7.82 18.04
CA ASP A 238 -4.50 -8.11 18.73
C ASP A 238 -4.46 -7.62 20.18
N HIS A 239 -3.32 -7.79 20.86
CA HIS A 239 -3.13 -7.30 22.22
C HIS A 239 -3.17 -5.76 22.30
N LEU A 240 -2.46 -5.07 21.40
CA LEU A 240 -2.44 -3.60 21.36
C LEU A 240 -3.79 -3.00 20.96
N ILE A 241 -4.49 -3.63 20.02
CA ILE A 241 -5.83 -3.24 19.58
C ILE A 241 -6.84 -3.47 20.71
N GLY A 242 -6.85 -4.65 21.33
CA GLY A 242 -7.76 -4.99 22.43
C GLY A 242 -7.50 -4.20 23.71
N ALA A 243 -6.25 -3.82 23.99
CA ALA A 243 -5.92 -2.93 25.11
C ALA A 243 -6.41 -1.48 24.89
N ASN A 244 -6.73 -1.11 23.64
CA ASN A 244 -7.11 0.25 23.26
C ASN A 244 -8.51 0.31 22.61
N ASP A 245 -9.44 -0.50 23.12
CA ASP A 245 -10.81 -0.67 22.63
C ASP A 245 -11.57 0.68 22.49
N GLN A 246 -11.22 1.65 23.35
CA GLN A 246 -11.75 3.00 23.31
C GLN A 246 -11.30 3.78 22.05
N ALA A 247 -10.08 3.56 21.57
CA ALA A 247 -9.57 4.19 20.36
C ALA A 247 -10.20 3.60 19.08
N LEU A 248 -10.56 2.31 19.08
CA LEU A 248 -11.30 1.71 17.96
C LEU A 248 -12.72 2.25 17.85
N ARG A 249 -13.39 2.46 19.00
CA ARG A 249 -14.73 3.06 19.05
C ARG A 249 -14.71 4.51 18.59
N THR A 250 -13.68 5.28 18.94
CA THR A 250 -13.53 6.65 18.43
C THR A 250 -13.17 6.66 16.96
N LEU A 251 -12.31 5.77 16.47
CA LEU A 251 -12.02 5.62 15.05
C LEU A 251 -13.29 5.27 14.26
N GLY A 252 -14.05 4.26 14.66
CA GLY A 252 -15.30 3.88 14.01
C GLY A 252 -16.35 5.00 13.99
N ALA A 253 -16.43 5.80 15.08
CA ALA A 253 -17.31 6.96 15.14
C ALA A 253 -16.82 8.14 14.27
N ILE A 254 -15.52 8.24 14.01
CA ILE A 254 -14.87 9.30 13.23
C ILE A 254 -14.89 8.98 11.73
N THR A 255 -14.66 7.72 11.34
CA THR A 255 -14.51 7.32 9.93
C THR A 255 -15.83 7.17 9.19
N GLU A 256 -16.97 7.37 9.84
CA GLU A 256 -18.30 7.05 9.28
C GLU A 256 -18.34 5.65 8.64
N ALA A 257 -17.59 4.69 9.23
CA ALA A 257 -17.65 3.27 8.91
C ALA A 257 -19.02 2.64 9.28
N ASN A 258 -20.06 3.46 9.34
CA ASN A 258 -21.43 3.11 9.69
C ASN A 258 -22.07 2.14 8.68
N GLY A 259 -21.47 1.94 7.49
CA GLY A 259 -21.88 0.95 6.49
C GLY A 259 -20.84 -0.15 6.17
N LEU A 260 -19.62 -0.05 6.71
CA LEU A 260 -18.56 -1.07 6.57
C LEU A 260 -18.04 -1.38 7.97
N PRO A 261 -18.15 -2.61 8.51
CA PRO A 261 -17.59 -2.91 9.80
C PRO A 261 -16.06 -2.68 9.76
N LEU A 262 -15.56 -2.01 10.80
CA LEU A 262 -14.22 -1.42 10.88
C LEU A 262 -13.10 -2.46 10.66
N ASP A 263 -13.32 -3.69 11.10
CA ASP A 263 -12.43 -4.84 10.90
C ASP A 263 -12.29 -5.20 9.42
N ALA A 264 -13.38 -5.20 8.65
CA ALA A 264 -13.32 -5.43 7.21
C ALA A 264 -12.56 -4.32 6.50
N ALA A 265 -12.71 -3.07 6.95
CA ALA A 265 -11.96 -1.93 6.41
C ALA A 265 -10.46 -2.00 6.75
N LEU A 266 -10.10 -2.38 7.98
CA LEU A 266 -8.70 -2.56 8.38
C LEU A 266 -8.01 -3.73 7.67
N LEU A 267 -8.75 -4.79 7.36
CA LEU A 267 -8.22 -5.98 6.67
C LEU A 267 -8.12 -5.80 5.16
N SER A 268 -9.14 -5.19 4.54
CA SER A 268 -9.19 -4.99 3.09
C SER A 268 -8.51 -3.69 2.63
N GLY A 269 -8.32 -2.73 3.54
CA GLY A 269 -7.92 -1.36 3.22
C GLY A 269 -9.04 -0.51 2.60
N HIS A 270 -10.17 -1.10 2.20
CA HIS A 270 -11.31 -0.40 1.62
C HIS A 270 -12.11 0.34 2.70
N GLY A 271 -12.37 1.63 2.49
CA GLY A 271 -13.14 2.47 3.41
C GLY A 271 -12.31 3.39 4.33
N LEU A 272 -10.98 3.24 4.35
CA LEU A 272 -10.08 4.22 4.98
C LEU A 272 -9.72 5.39 4.03
N GLU A 273 -10.15 5.31 2.78
CA GLU A 273 -9.89 6.31 1.73
C GLU A 273 -10.49 7.69 2.06
N GLY A 274 -11.47 7.77 2.97
CA GLY A 274 -12.00 9.03 3.52
C GLY A 274 -11.14 9.66 4.64
N VAL A 275 -10.17 8.91 5.19
CA VAL A 275 -9.23 9.37 6.24
C VAL A 275 -7.99 10.01 5.62
N GLU A 276 -7.58 9.58 4.43
CA GLU A 276 -6.53 10.19 3.62
C GLU A 276 -7.15 11.13 2.58
N GLY A 277 -7.48 12.33 3.04
CA GLY A 277 -8.26 13.33 2.30
C GLY A 277 -7.88 13.52 0.83
N THR A 278 -8.74 13.00 -0.06
CA THR A 278 -8.98 13.54 -1.41
C THR A 278 -10.48 13.43 -1.74
N PRO A 279 -10.96 14.26 -2.68
CA PRO A 279 -11.83 15.40 -2.45
C PRO A 279 -13.31 15.02 -2.22
N GLY A 280 -13.80 15.32 -1.02
CA GLY A 280 -15.23 15.23 -0.69
C GLY A 280 -15.57 15.47 0.78
N GLY A 281 -14.74 16.19 1.55
CA GLY A 281 -15.00 16.42 2.97
C GLY A 281 -13.96 17.31 3.61
N SER A 282 -14.42 18.33 4.33
CA SER A 282 -13.62 19.34 5.05
C SER A 282 -12.52 18.75 5.96
N PRO A 283 -11.41 19.48 6.23
CA PRO A 283 -10.22 18.95 6.89
C PRO A 283 -10.47 18.51 8.34
N PHE A 284 -10.40 17.19 8.57
CA PHE A 284 -10.71 16.53 9.85
C PHE A 284 -9.50 16.42 10.80
N LEU A 285 -8.27 16.36 10.27
CA LEU A 285 -7.06 16.05 11.05
C LEU A 285 -6.44 17.19 11.89
N PRO A 286 -6.50 18.50 11.55
CA PRO A 286 -6.00 19.52 12.48
C PRO A 286 -6.85 19.60 13.76
N ARG A 287 -8.10 19.13 13.73
CA ARG A 287 -9.02 19.14 14.89
C ARG A 287 -8.74 17.99 15.86
N ILE A 288 -8.29 16.83 15.37
CA ILE A 288 -7.88 15.71 16.23
C ILE A 288 -6.54 16.01 16.90
N ALA A 289 -5.57 16.55 16.17
CA ALA A 289 -4.29 16.96 16.75
C ALA A 289 -4.47 18.03 17.84
N ALA A 290 -5.35 19.01 17.62
CA ALA A 290 -5.68 20.01 18.65
C ALA A 290 -6.36 19.41 19.88
N ARG A 291 -7.23 18.39 19.72
CA ARG A 291 -7.98 17.75 20.81
C ARG A 291 -7.18 16.69 21.58
N LEU A 292 -6.40 15.86 20.90
CA LEU A 292 -5.52 14.87 21.54
C LEU A 292 -4.39 15.56 22.29
N TRP A 293 -3.86 16.67 21.74
CA TRP A 293 -2.81 17.44 22.42
C TRP A 293 -3.32 18.18 23.65
N THR A 294 -4.55 18.72 23.63
CA THR A 294 -5.17 19.32 24.84
C THR A 294 -5.59 18.28 25.89
N CYS A 295 -6.05 17.08 25.50
CA CYS A 295 -6.40 16.04 26.46
C CYS A 295 -5.20 15.37 27.15
N CYS A 296 -4.06 15.22 26.45
CA CYS A 296 -2.88 14.57 27.04
C CYS A 296 -2.04 15.50 27.93
N MET A 297 -2.17 16.83 27.82
CA MET A 297 -1.30 17.78 28.54
C MET A 297 -1.93 18.39 29.80
N TRP A 298 -3.19 18.07 30.13
CA TRP A 298 -3.87 18.61 31.32
C TRP A 298 -4.67 17.54 32.09
N PRO A 299 -4.01 16.73 32.94
CA PRO A 299 -4.69 15.76 33.79
C PRO A 299 -5.31 16.47 34.98
N GLY A 300 -6.40 17.22 34.78
CA GLY A 300 -7.00 17.97 35.89
C GLY A 300 -8.07 18.97 35.53
N GLN A 301 -9.13 18.58 34.80
CA GLN A 301 -10.41 19.29 34.93
C GLN A 301 -11.59 18.42 34.49
N ARG A 302 -12.48 18.10 35.44
CA ARG A 302 -13.79 17.50 35.19
C ARG A 302 -14.80 18.62 34.95
N SER A 303 -15.08 19.01 33.70
CA SER A 303 -16.38 19.62 33.33
C SER A 303 -16.62 19.62 31.80
N PRO A 304 -17.89 19.63 31.33
CA PRO A 304 -18.25 19.38 29.94
C PRO A 304 -18.37 20.68 29.13
N CYS A 305 -17.52 20.86 28.11
CA CYS A 305 -17.70 21.90 27.08
C CYS A 305 -18.27 21.30 25.79
N TRP A 306 -19.55 20.92 25.83
CA TRP A 306 -20.41 20.81 24.65
C TRP A 306 -21.36 22.01 24.65
N ALA A 307 -20.92 23.16 24.14
CA ALA A 307 -21.81 24.27 23.73
C ALA A 307 -21.00 25.42 23.14
N SER A 308 -20.97 25.52 21.81
CA SER A 308 -21.09 26.78 21.05
C SER A 308 -20.76 26.52 19.58
N ALA A 309 -21.82 26.18 18.84
CA ALA A 309 -21.85 26.20 17.38
C ALA A 309 -21.97 27.66 16.92
N SER A 310 -20.91 28.46 16.96
CA SER A 310 -20.96 29.85 16.47
C SER A 310 -19.56 30.39 16.20
N CYS A 311 -19.00 30.16 15.00
CA CYS A 311 -18.05 31.09 14.35
C CYS A 311 -17.71 30.68 12.90
N TRP A 312 -18.60 31.10 11.96
CA TRP A 312 -18.29 31.66 10.62
C TRP A 312 -17.59 30.75 9.54
N PRO A 313 -17.42 31.18 8.26
CA PRO A 313 -18.46 31.09 7.20
C PRO A 313 -17.88 30.85 5.77
N TRP A 314 -18.22 29.81 4.99
CA TRP A 314 -18.03 29.90 3.52
C TRP A 314 -19.08 29.07 2.76
N PRO A 315 -19.57 29.55 1.60
CA PRO A 315 -20.74 29.01 0.93
C PRO A 315 -20.33 27.99 -0.13
N TYR A 316 -20.86 26.78 -0.04
CA TYR A 316 -20.96 25.88 -1.19
C TYR A 316 -22.38 25.33 -1.26
N ARG A 317 -23.08 25.73 -2.32
CA ARG A 317 -24.45 25.36 -2.65
C ARG A 317 -24.49 23.86 -2.96
N ARG A 318 -25.32 23.11 -2.25
CA ARG A 318 -25.50 21.66 -2.45
C ARG A 318 -26.31 21.42 -3.72
N TYR A 319 -25.96 20.38 -4.49
CA TYR A 319 -26.64 20.00 -5.74
C TYR A 319 -28.08 19.48 -5.54
N SER A 320 -28.59 19.46 -4.31
CA SER A 320 -29.94 19.01 -3.93
C SER A 320 -31.00 20.11 -3.91
N ASP A 321 -30.64 21.38 -4.18
CA ASP A 321 -31.59 22.51 -4.15
C ASP A 321 -32.13 22.88 -5.55
N TRP A 322 -32.35 21.88 -6.41
CA TRP A 322 -33.20 22.08 -7.58
C TRP A 322 -34.66 21.86 -7.16
N PRO A 323 -35.57 22.83 -7.37
CA PRO A 323 -36.98 22.60 -7.11
C PRO A 323 -37.48 21.49 -8.06
N ALA A 324 -37.91 20.37 -7.47
CA ALA A 324 -38.75 19.42 -8.15
C ALA A 324 -40.05 20.14 -8.54
N THR A 325 -40.15 20.56 -9.80
CA THR A 325 -41.42 20.99 -10.39
C THR A 325 -42.38 19.79 -10.38
N PRO A 326 -43.57 19.90 -9.77
CA PRO A 326 -44.58 18.85 -9.90
C PRO A 326 -45.11 18.87 -11.33
N CYS A 327 -44.90 17.79 -12.08
CA CYS A 327 -45.63 17.55 -13.32
C CYS A 327 -47.11 17.36 -12.97
N SER A 328 -47.90 18.42 -13.14
CA SER A 328 -49.36 18.38 -13.09
C SER A 328 -49.87 17.37 -14.13
N GLY A 329 -50.54 16.33 -13.65
CA GLY A 329 -51.31 15.40 -14.47
C GLY A 329 -52.35 16.15 -15.29
N ARG A 330 -52.22 16.02 -16.61
CA ARG A 330 -53.18 16.53 -17.59
C ARG A 330 -54.14 15.39 -17.92
N SER A 331 -55.41 15.57 -17.58
CA SER A 331 -56.52 14.68 -17.92
C SER A 331 -56.66 14.50 -19.43
N PRO A 332 -57.07 13.32 -19.95
CA PRO A 332 -57.34 13.14 -21.37
C PRO A 332 -58.72 13.71 -21.73
N GLY A 333 -58.76 14.72 -22.61
CA GLY A 333 -59.97 15.19 -23.29
C GLY A 333 -60.27 14.39 -24.57
N PRO A 334 -61.51 14.41 -25.08
CA PRO A 334 -62.00 13.42 -26.04
C PRO A 334 -61.53 13.65 -27.48
N ALA A 335 -61.44 12.56 -28.24
CA ALA A 335 -61.02 12.51 -29.64
C ALA A 335 -62.00 13.24 -30.59
N PRO A 336 -61.50 13.93 -31.64
CA PRO A 336 -62.34 14.45 -32.69
C PRO A 336 -62.71 13.34 -33.68
N ARG A 337 -64.00 13.31 -34.05
CA ARG A 337 -64.55 12.51 -35.16
C ARG A 337 -64.06 13.08 -36.49
N HIS A 338 -63.61 12.22 -37.38
CA HIS A 338 -63.82 12.30 -38.83
C HIS A 338 -63.78 10.88 -39.40
#